data_AF-A0A2S5RD51-F1
#
_entry.id   AF-A0A2S5RD51-F1
#
_cell.length_a   1.000
_cell.length_b   1.000
_cell.length_c   1.000
_cell.angle_alpha   90.00
_cell.angle_beta   90.00
_cell.angle_gamma   90.00
#
_symmetry.space_group_name_H-M   'P 1'
#
loop_
_entity.id
_entity.type
_entity.pdbx_description
1 polymer ?
#
loop_
_entity_poly.entity_id
_entity_poly.type
_entity_poly.pdbx_seq_one_letter_code
_entity_poly.pdbx_strand_id
1 'polypeptide(L)'
;MTKLFLAMLSMSGASPVLARANTVTQKNNNVLPNNPILETKQHLTNLNENDKVNLTQIKSESVSIELGNLTGQNPIELKEYILLEIGTQNSKNSEIMDAMIDIIYNENQWKILGIQFEIPPKHKEIKYKAKFMANKKNPSFTGVLSIDVTLTNSGSPNDLLNHIQTKHLEEIQNPTSRLILDKVKECNSNLDINEVEVINANYKNALIKAKDNSKKYEGQVKVTFNSNIIINIKDIAENGKTETKYAKVEAYNSTQNDQDDLTFTYKPEFGTSALLNAYKGAKFKFSGKGYVYDSSNEKAIDDSIEILWNQKEMTLKNDEYPGSVNWNKYSSNISNSINHGENNVIWKVKVSATAYASWINAYWSYAGIQIKVDSIELLPAN
;
A
#
# COMPACT_ATOMS: atom_id res chain seq x y z
N MET A 1 -59.32 -12.08 -33.85
CA MET A 1 -58.38 -12.13 -32.71
C MET A 1 -57.55 -13.38 -32.92
N THR A 2 -56.24 -13.40 -33.20
CA THR A 2 -55.15 -12.47 -32.94
C THR A 2 -54.05 -12.77 -33.97
N LYS A 3 -53.37 -11.73 -34.47
CA LYS A 3 -52.42 -11.79 -35.59
C LYS A 3 -51.02 -12.28 -35.17
N LEU A 4 -50.43 -13.01 -36.11
CA LEU A 4 -49.01 -13.27 -36.34
C LEU A 4 -48.17 -11.97 -36.28
N PHE A 5 -47.01 -11.98 -35.62
CA PHE A 5 -45.93 -11.04 -35.92
C PHE A 5 -44.55 -11.66 -35.68
N LEU A 6 -43.78 -11.69 -36.77
CA LEU A 6 -42.35 -11.90 -36.84
C LEU A 6 -41.72 -10.49 -36.93
N ALA A 7 -40.79 -10.15 -36.05
CA ALA A 7 -39.85 -9.05 -36.24
C ALA A 7 -38.64 -9.24 -35.33
N MET A 8 -37.58 -9.85 -35.89
CA MET A 8 -36.21 -9.65 -35.41
C MET A 8 -35.72 -8.32 -35.97
N LEU A 9 -35.34 -7.38 -35.10
CA LEU A 9 -34.12 -6.57 -35.21
C LEU A 9 -34.09 -5.47 -34.13
N SER A 10 -32.90 -5.33 -33.55
CA SER A 10 -32.25 -4.09 -33.11
C SER A 10 -32.05 -3.86 -31.60
N MET A 11 -30.78 -3.55 -31.31
CA MET A 11 -30.23 -2.76 -30.21
C MET A 11 -30.04 -3.47 -28.85
N SER A 12 -29.03 -4.34 -28.77
CA SER A 12 -28.24 -4.48 -27.53
C SER A 12 -26.99 -3.61 -27.64
N GLY A 13 -26.77 -2.80 -26.61
CA GLY A 13 -25.84 -1.68 -26.58
C GLY A 13 -24.38 -2.10 -26.75
N ALA A 14 -23.69 -1.37 -27.63
CA ALA A 14 -22.25 -1.25 -27.57
C ALA A 14 -21.88 -0.60 -26.23
N SER A 15 -21.13 -1.32 -25.40
CA SER A 15 -20.34 -0.71 -24.33
C SER A 15 -19.24 0.13 -24.97
N PRO A 16 -19.03 1.39 -24.58
CA PRO A 16 -17.81 2.09 -24.97
C PRO A 16 -16.63 1.44 -24.26
N VAL A 17 -15.74 0.85 -25.07
CA VAL A 17 -14.40 0.42 -24.68
C VAL A 17 -13.69 1.62 -24.07
N LEU A 18 -13.34 1.48 -22.79
CA LEU A 18 -12.43 2.36 -22.05
C LEU A 18 -11.16 2.56 -22.87
N ALA A 19 -10.99 3.78 -23.37
CA ALA A 19 -9.74 4.24 -23.93
C ALA A 19 -8.67 4.14 -22.83
N ARG A 20 -7.62 3.37 -23.10
CA ARG A 20 -6.38 3.35 -22.32
C ARG A 20 -5.85 4.78 -22.25
N ALA A 21 -5.91 5.38 -21.06
CA ALA A 21 -5.08 6.52 -20.73
C ALA A 21 -3.63 6.01 -20.65
N ASN A 22 -2.85 6.29 -21.68
CA ASN A 22 -1.40 6.22 -21.59
C ASN A 22 -0.96 7.30 -20.62
N THR A 23 -0.67 6.92 -19.37
CA THR A 23 0.09 7.74 -18.44
C THR A 23 1.50 7.87 -19.00
N VAL A 24 1.73 8.97 -19.73
CA VAL A 24 3.09 9.41 -20.06
C VAL A 24 3.71 9.86 -18.76
N THR A 25 4.70 9.09 -18.29
CA THR A 25 5.59 9.48 -17.21
C THR A 25 6.33 10.75 -17.63
N GLN A 26 5.84 11.91 -17.21
CA GLN A 26 6.62 13.14 -17.31
C GLN A 26 7.80 13.01 -16.36
N LYS A 27 9.00 12.88 -16.94
CA LYS A 27 10.24 13.17 -16.23
C LYS A 27 10.18 14.62 -15.75
N ASN A 28 10.36 14.82 -14.45
CA ASN A 28 10.68 16.11 -13.85
C ASN A 28 11.94 16.67 -14.52
N ASN A 29 11.75 17.49 -15.54
CA ASN A 29 12.78 18.37 -16.06
C ASN A 29 12.48 19.75 -15.47
N ASN A 30 13.42 20.30 -14.70
CA ASN A 30 13.45 21.66 -14.16
C ASN A 30 13.59 22.72 -15.26
N VAL A 31 12.84 22.60 -16.35
CA VAL A 31 12.88 23.52 -17.48
C VAL A 31 11.52 24.20 -17.53
N LEU A 32 11.53 25.53 -17.48
CA LEU A 32 10.35 26.37 -17.74
C LEU A 32 9.57 25.78 -18.93
N PRO A 33 8.24 25.59 -18.82
CA PRO A 33 7.46 25.10 -19.93
C PRO A 33 7.66 26.03 -21.13
N ASN A 34 8.07 25.46 -22.27
CA ASN A 34 8.07 26.15 -23.56
C ASN A 34 6.61 26.47 -23.92
N ASN A 35 6.10 27.59 -23.41
CA ASN A 35 4.75 28.05 -23.69
C ASN A 35 4.73 28.84 -25.01
N PRO A 36 3.63 28.76 -25.80
CA PRO A 36 3.51 29.40 -27.10
C PRO A 36 3.24 30.90 -26.92
N ILE A 37 4.28 31.66 -26.54
CA ILE A 37 4.23 33.13 -26.38
C ILE A 37 4.11 33.87 -27.74
N LEU A 38 4.13 33.12 -28.85
CA LEU A 38 4.22 33.72 -30.19
C LEU A 38 2.90 34.28 -30.75
N GLU A 39 1.73 33.85 -30.25
CA GLU A 39 0.43 34.26 -30.83
C GLU A 39 -0.11 35.60 -30.29
N THR A 40 0.30 36.07 -29.10
CA THR A 40 -0.23 37.31 -28.50
C THR A 40 0.30 38.60 -29.15
N LYS A 41 1.42 38.56 -29.89
CA LYS A 41 1.95 39.77 -30.56
C LYS A 41 1.02 40.37 -31.62
N GLN A 42 0.11 39.59 -32.20
CA GLN A 42 -0.73 40.06 -33.31
C GLN A 42 -1.84 41.04 -32.89
N HIS A 43 -2.18 41.16 -31.59
CA HIS A 43 -3.24 42.07 -31.15
C HIS A 43 -2.80 43.50 -30.89
N LEU A 44 -1.48 43.78 -30.78
CA LEU A 44 -0.97 45.09 -30.32
C LEU A 44 -0.57 46.07 -31.44
N THR A 45 -0.57 45.68 -32.72
CA THR A 45 -0.01 46.50 -33.80
C THR A 45 -0.95 47.54 -34.45
N ASN A 46 -2.19 47.73 -33.99
CA ASN A 46 -3.17 48.60 -34.65
C ASN A 46 -3.88 49.64 -33.74
N LEU A 47 -3.33 49.99 -32.58
CA LEU A 47 -3.92 51.04 -31.73
C LEU A 47 -3.46 52.45 -32.17
N ASN A 48 -4.40 53.36 -32.37
CA ASN A 48 -4.14 54.78 -32.63
C ASN A 48 -3.51 55.39 -31.36
N GLU A 49 -2.62 56.40 -31.46
CA GLU A 49 -1.91 56.96 -30.28
C GLU A 49 -2.83 57.50 -29.17
N ASN A 50 -4.12 57.71 -29.48
CA ASN A 50 -5.15 58.16 -28.54
C ASN A 50 -5.88 57.01 -27.79
N ASP A 51 -5.63 55.73 -28.14
CA ASP A 51 -6.38 54.57 -27.63
C ASP A 51 -5.57 53.72 -26.62
N LYS A 52 -4.67 54.33 -25.86
CA LYS A 52 -3.89 53.60 -24.85
C LYS A 52 -4.79 53.03 -23.78
N VAL A 53 -4.55 51.78 -23.38
CA VAL A 53 -5.27 51.13 -22.29
C VAL A 53 -4.92 51.80 -20.96
N ASN A 54 -5.92 52.33 -20.26
CA ASN A 54 -5.73 52.94 -18.94
C ASN A 54 -5.81 51.88 -17.84
N LEU A 55 -4.64 51.42 -17.39
CA LEU A 55 -4.48 50.38 -16.37
C LEU A 55 -5.16 50.71 -15.03
N THR A 56 -5.35 52.00 -14.73
CA THR A 56 -5.97 52.45 -13.47
C THR A 56 -7.44 52.03 -13.36
N GLN A 57 -8.08 51.77 -14.49
CA GLN A 57 -9.49 51.36 -14.55
C GLN A 57 -9.68 49.84 -14.45
N ILE A 58 -8.58 49.08 -14.56
CA ILE A 58 -8.61 47.62 -14.53
C ILE A 58 -8.67 47.14 -13.07
N LYS A 59 -9.64 46.27 -12.77
CA LYS A 59 -9.72 45.55 -11.50
C LYS A 59 -8.97 44.23 -11.62
N SER A 60 -8.04 43.98 -10.72
CA SER A 60 -7.28 42.74 -10.61
C SER A 60 -7.79 41.87 -9.46
N GLU A 61 -7.62 40.55 -9.60
CA GLU A 61 -7.73 39.59 -8.51
C GLU A 61 -6.38 39.48 -7.79
N SER A 62 -6.39 39.23 -6.48
CA SER A 62 -5.15 38.94 -5.73
C SER A 62 -4.56 37.61 -6.19
N VAL A 63 -3.23 37.51 -6.23
CA VAL A 63 -2.53 36.30 -6.72
C VAL A 63 -1.66 35.67 -5.64
N SER A 64 -1.50 34.34 -5.71
CA SER A 64 -0.62 33.58 -4.83
C SER A 64 0.30 32.68 -5.67
N ILE A 65 1.61 32.81 -5.51
CA ILE A 65 2.61 32.18 -6.40
C ILE A 65 3.60 31.37 -5.55
N GLU A 66 3.70 30.06 -5.82
CA GLU A 66 4.62 29.15 -5.13
C GLU A 66 5.97 29.09 -5.86
N LEU A 67 7.05 29.45 -5.15
CA LEU A 67 8.40 29.61 -5.68
C LEU A 67 9.40 28.59 -5.12
N GLY A 68 8.97 27.69 -4.23
CA GLY A 68 9.86 26.77 -3.51
C GLY A 68 10.61 25.77 -4.39
N ASN A 69 10.14 25.54 -5.62
CA ASN A 69 10.78 24.67 -6.60
C ASN A 69 11.77 25.42 -7.53
N LEU A 70 11.89 26.75 -7.39
CA LEU A 70 12.70 27.61 -8.26
C LEU A 70 14.02 28.04 -7.62
N THR A 71 14.48 27.36 -6.55
CA THR A 71 15.75 27.69 -5.90
C THR A 71 16.93 27.56 -6.88
N GLY A 72 17.70 28.65 -7.03
CA GLY A 72 18.89 28.70 -7.90
C GLY A 72 18.67 29.29 -9.30
N GLN A 73 17.46 29.77 -9.61
CA GLN A 73 17.16 30.46 -10.87
C GLN A 73 17.81 31.85 -10.94
N ASN A 74 18.08 32.31 -12.17
CA ASN A 74 18.56 33.67 -12.41
C ASN A 74 17.48 34.69 -11.97
N PRO A 75 17.84 35.81 -11.30
CA PRO A 75 16.87 36.87 -10.97
C PRO A 75 15.98 37.33 -12.12
N ILE A 76 16.47 37.29 -13.37
CA ILE A 76 15.69 37.64 -14.57
C ILE A 76 14.58 36.62 -14.81
N GLU A 77 14.91 35.32 -14.83
CA GLU A 77 13.94 34.23 -15.05
C GLU A 77 12.88 34.17 -13.94
N LEU A 78 13.29 34.43 -12.69
CA LEU A 78 12.37 34.50 -11.56
C LEU A 78 11.36 35.64 -11.71
N LYS A 79 11.83 36.81 -12.14
CA LYS A 79 10.97 37.96 -12.41
C LYS A 79 9.97 37.65 -13.54
N GLU A 80 10.44 37.07 -14.64
CA GLU A 80 9.58 36.68 -15.77
C GLU A 80 8.51 35.67 -15.34
N TYR A 81 8.90 34.64 -14.58
CA TYR A 81 7.97 33.65 -14.04
C TYR A 81 6.87 34.30 -13.19
N ILE A 82 7.24 35.17 -12.24
CA ILE A 82 6.28 35.87 -11.37
C ILE A 82 5.32 36.73 -12.21
N LEU A 83 5.81 37.46 -13.21
CA LEU A 83 4.97 38.28 -14.09
C LEU A 83 4.00 37.44 -14.92
N LEU A 84 4.45 36.30 -15.46
CA LEU A 84 3.60 35.39 -16.20
C LEU A 84 2.52 34.75 -15.32
N GLU A 85 2.84 34.40 -14.08
CA GLU A 85 1.85 33.86 -13.14
C GLU A 85 0.81 34.90 -12.71
N ILE A 86 1.22 36.17 -12.53
CA ILE A 86 0.27 37.28 -12.32
C ILE A 86 -0.74 37.35 -13.48
N GLY A 87 -0.25 37.31 -14.71
CA GLY A 87 -1.10 37.36 -15.91
C GLY A 87 -2.01 36.13 -16.04
N THR A 88 -1.48 34.94 -15.77
CA THR A 88 -2.22 33.67 -15.87
C THR A 88 -3.35 33.60 -14.85
N GLN A 89 -3.09 33.97 -13.59
CA GLN A 89 -4.12 34.00 -12.53
C GLN A 89 -5.16 35.10 -12.75
N ASN A 90 -4.85 36.13 -13.54
CA ASN A 90 -5.77 37.19 -13.96
C ASN A 90 -6.29 37.01 -15.39
N SER A 91 -6.25 35.78 -15.95
CA SER A 91 -6.56 35.48 -17.36
C SER A 91 -7.95 35.90 -17.86
N LYS A 92 -8.90 36.23 -16.97
CA LYS A 92 -10.20 36.81 -17.36
C LYS A 92 -10.09 38.22 -17.93
N ASN A 93 -8.98 38.92 -17.67
CA ASN A 93 -8.68 40.24 -18.21
C ASN A 93 -7.43 40.14 -19.09
N SER A 94 -7.63 40.13 -20.41
CA SER A 94 -6.54 40.00 -21.39
C SER A 94 -5.53 41.14 -21.28
N GLU A 95 -5.97 42.34 -20.91
CA GLU A 95 -5.09 43.51 -20.79
C GLU A 95 -4.04 43.36 -19.68
N ILE A 96 -4.33 42.61 -18.61
CA ILE A 96 -3.33 42.30 -17.57
C ILE A 96 -2.24 41.40 -18.14
N MET A 97 -2.60 40.34 -18.86
CA MET A 97 -1.62 39.44 -19.47
C MET A 97 -0.75 40.17 -20.50
N ASP A 98 -1.38 40.99 -21.36
CA ASP A 98 -0.67 41.82 -22.33
C ASP A 98 0.29 42.79 -21.65
N ALA A 99 -0.11 43.42 -20.55
CA ALA A 99 0.76 44.28 -19.75
C ALA A 99 1.94 43.50 -19.14
N MET A 100 1.72 42.30 -18.59
CA MET A 100 2.80 41.48 -18.02
C MET A 100 3.82 41.07 -19.09
N ILE A 101 3.36 40.69 -20.28
CA ILE A 101 4.20 40.36 -21.43
C ILE A 101 4.97 41.61 -21.91
N ASP A 102 4.31 42.77 -22.01
CA ASP A 102 4.96 44.02 -22.41
C ASP A 102 6.03 44.46 -21.40
N ILE A 103 5.82 44.25 -20.10
CA ILE A 103 6.83 44.49 -19.06
C ILE A 103 8.07 43.62 -19.28
N ILE A 104 7.89 42.34 -19.64
CA ILE A 104 9.00 41.40 -19.88
C ILE A 104 9.84 41.86 -21.07
N TYR A 105 9.21 42.25 -22.18
CA TYR A 105 9.93 42.60 -23.41
C TYR A 105 10.37 44.07 -23.52
N ASN A 106 9.68 44.98 -22.84
CA ASN A 106 9.87 46.42 -22.93
C ASN A 106 10.08 47.07 -21.55
N GLU A 107 10.85 46.43 -20.67
CA GLU A 107 11.03 46.83 -19.26
C GLU A 107 11.33 48.33 -19.07
N ASN A 108 12.13 48.94 -19.96
CA ASN A 108 12.49 50.37 -19.88
C ASN A 108 11.29 51.33 -20.10
N GLN A 109 10.14 50.81 -20.53
CA GLN A 109 8.88 51.54 -20.68
C GLN A 109 8.01 51.48 -19.41
N TRP A 110 8.46 50.76 -18.40
CA TRP A 110 7.70 50.49 -17.19
C TRP A 110 8.43 50.93 -15.94
N LYS A 111 7.65 51.28 -14.92
CA LYS A 111 8.12 51.47 -13.54
C LYS A 111 7.37 50.50 -12.64
N ILE A 112 8.11 49.59 -12.01
CA ILE A 112 7.57 48.57 -11.10
C ILE A 112 7.89 49.00 -9.66
N LEU A 113 6.88 48.98 -8.79
CA LEU A 113 7.00 49.38 -7.38
C LEU A 113 6.28 48.38 -6.48
N GLY A 114 6.71 48.29 -5.22
CA GLY A 114 5.98 47.56 -4.17
C GLY A 114 6.06 46.04 -4.25
N ILE A 115 6.96 45.49 -5.06
CA ILE A 115 7.29 44.06 -5.13
C ILE A 115 8.80 43.88 -5.27
N GLN A 116 9.34 42.84 -4.62
CA GLN A 116 10.69 42.33 -4.87
C GLN A 116 10.55 40.93 -5.49
N PHE A 117 11.26 40.71 -6.59
CA PHE A 117 11.25 39.44 -7.30
C PHE A 117 12.28 38.50 -6.67
N GLU A 118 11.93 37.99 -5.49
CA GLU A 118 12.77 37.10 -4.70
C GLU A 118 11.97 35.89 -4.21
N ILE A 119 12.68 34.79 -3.97
CA ILE A 119 12.09 33.59 -3.37
C ILE A 119 12.03 33.85 -1.86
N PRO A 120 10.85 33.79 -1.21
CA PRO A 120 10.75 33.88 0.24
C PRO A 120 11.68 32.87 0.94
N PRO A 121 12.11 33.11 2.18
CA PRO A 121 12.76 32.08 2.97
C PRO A 121 11.89 30.81 3.06
N LYS A 122 12.53 29.63 3.17
CA LYS A 122 11.81 28.35 3.23
C LYS A 122 10.71 28.37 4.31
N HIS A 123 9.51 27.92 3.94
CA HIS A 123 8.28 27.93 4.74
C HIS A 123 7.77 29.32 5.15
N LYS A 124 8.09 30.35 4.38
CA LYS A 124 7.57 31.71 4.58
C LYS A 124 6.75 32.17 3.38
N GLU A 125 5.90 33.14 3.65
CA GLU A 125 5.19 33.93 2.64
C GLU A 125 5.61 35.40 2.77
N ILE A 126 5.61 36.12 1.64
CA ILE A 126 5.77 37.58 1.60
C ILE A 126 4.62 38.16 0.80
N LYS A 127 3.99 39.20 1.34
CA LYS A 127 2.85 39.89 0.74
C LYS A 127 3.27 41.25 0.22
N TYR A 128 2.93 41.50 -1.04
CA TYR A 128 3.27 42.70 -1.79
C TYR A 128 2.02 43.40 -2.28
N LYS A 129 2.12 44.74 -2.42
CA LYS A 129 1.16 45.56 -3.14
C LYS A 129 1.85 46.11 -4.39
N ALA A 130 1.94 45.26 -5.40
CA ALA A 130 2.67 45.54 -6.62
C ALA A 130 1.95 46.63 -7.43
N LYS A 131 2.74 47.56 -7.99
CA LYS A 131 2.26 48.61 -8.90
C LYS A 131 3.08 48.60 -10.17
N PHE A 132 2.40 48.48 -11.31
CA PHE A 132 3.00 48.50 -12.63
C PHE A 132 2.53 49.76 -13.37
N MET A 133 3.47 50.68 -13.61
CA MET A 133 3.18 51.98 -14.19
C MET A 133 3.80 52.09 -15.59
N ALA A 134 2.96 52.26 -16.61
CA ALA A 134 3.43 52.57 -17.94
C ALA A 134 3.97 54.02 -17.97
N ASN A 135 5.20 54.21 -18.45
CA ASN A 135 5.78 55.54 -18.59
C ASN A 135 5.26 56.23 -19.87
N LYS A 136 5.59 57.52 -20.05
CA LYS A 136 5.08 58.31 -21.20
C LYS A 136 5.46 57.72 -22.58
N LYS A 137 6.53 56.92 -22.66
CA LYS A 137 7.01 56.31 -23.90
C LYS A 137 6.32 54.99 -24.23
N ASN A 138 5.56 54.40 -23.31
CA ASN A 138 4.85 53.15 -23.60
C ASN A 138 3.75 53.43 -24.66
N PRO A 139 3.75 52.72 -25.80
CA PRO A 139 2.81 52.98 -26.89
C PRO A 139 1.40 52.46 -26.62
N SER A 140 1.27 51.43 -25.76
CA SER A 140 0.03 50.66 -25.60
C SER A 140 -0.72 50.95 -24.31
N PHE A 141 -0.02 51.38 -23.26
CA PHE A 141 -0.57 51.49 -21.91
C PHE A 141 -0.35 52.86 -21.27
N THR A 142 -1.28 53.25 -20.39
CA THR A 142 -1.18 54.40 -19.49
C THR A 142 -1.68 54.04 -18.09
N GLY A 143 -1.42 54.89 -17.10
CA GLY A 143 -1.94 54.71 -15.75
C GLY A 143 -1.16 53.69 -14.92
N VAL A 144 -1.82 53.13 -13.90
CA VAL A 144 -1.19 52.24 -12.92
C VAL A 144 -2.05 51.01 -12.67
N LEU A 145 -1.51 49.82 -12.91
CA LEU A 145 -2.10 48.57 -12.48
C LEU A 145 -1.62 48.26 -11.06
N SER A 146 -2.55 48.04 -10.12
CA SER A 146 -2.23 47.65 -8.74
C SER A 146 -2.72 46.22 -8.48
N ILE A 147 -1.86 45.35 -7.92
CA ILE A 147 -2.17 43.94 -7.66
C ILE A 147 -1.61 43.55 -6.28
N ASP A 148 -2.43 42.89 -5.46
CA ASP A 148 -1.97 42.24 -4.24
C ASP A 148 -1.34 40.88 -4.60
N VAL A 149 -0.05 40.69 -4.31
CA VAL A 149 0.72 39.50 -4.68
C VAL A 149 1.24 38.81 -3.41
N THR A 150 0.96 37.52 -3.25
CA THR A 150 1.56 36.69 -2.20
C THR A 150 2.57 35.73 -2.84
N LEU A 151 3.84 35.86 -2.49
CA LEU A 151 4.87 34.89 -2.86
C LEU A 151 5.02 33.89 -1.71
N THR A 152 4.92 32.59 -2.01
CA THR A 152 5.12 31.50 -1.03
C THR A 152 6.36 30.69 -1.39
N ASN A 153 7.08 30.24 -0.38
CA ASN A 153 8.09 29.18 -0.52
C ASN A 153 7.71 28.08 0.46
N SER A 154 6.89 27.12 0.03
CA SER A 154 6.56 25.95 0.84
C SER A 154 7.77 25.06 1.12
N GLY A 155 8.88 25.28 0.41
CA GLY A 155 10.00 24.37 0.26
C GLY A 155 9.62 23.22 -0.67
N SER A 156 10.55 22.74 -1.51
CA SER A 156 10.36 21.41 -2.12
C SER A 156 10.16 20.41 -0.97
N PRO A 157 9.18 19.49 -1.07
CA PRO A 157 9.06 18.40 -0.12
C PRO A 157 10.41 17.69 -0.06
N ASN A 158 10.92 17.42 1.14
CA ASN A 158 12.22 16.77 1.22
C ASN A 158 12.08 15.35 0.67
N ASP A 159 12.93 14.94 -0.27
CA ASP A 159 12.95 13.56 -0.76
C ASP A 159 13.03 12.59 0.42
N LEU A 160 12.07 11.67 0.48
CA LEU A 160 11.96 10.65 1.51
C LEU A 160 13.25 9.83 1.65
N LEU A 161 14.01 9.67 0.56
CA LEU A 161 15.31 9.01 0.55
C LEU A 161 16.32 9.61 1.54
N ASN A 162 16.24 10.92 1.77
CA ASN A 162 17.14 11.62 2.70
C ASN A 162 16.71 11.45 4.16
N HIS A 163 15.45 11.05 4.40
CA HIS A 163 14.86 10.87 5.73
C HIS A 163 14.81 9.41 6.18
N ILE A 164 14.86 8.45 5.25
CA ILE A 164 15.00 7.02 5.53
C ILE A 164 16.42 6.58 5.18
N GLN A 165 17.33 6.85 6.11
CA GLN A 165 18.76 6.51 5.99
C GLN A 165 19.00 5.05 6.34
N THR A 166 18.36 4.57 7.41
CA THR A 166 18.39 3.16 7.82
C THR A 166 17.32 2.40 7.06
N LYS A 167 17.76 1.63 6.06
CA LYS A 167 16.87 0.87 5.15
C LYS A 167 16.72 -0.60 5.54
N HIS A 168 17.62 -1.11 6.38
CA HIS A 168 17.53 -2.46 6.94
C HIS A 168 16.94 -2.38 8.34
N LEU A 169 15.75 -2.95 8.54
CA LEU A 169 14.93 -2.77 9.76
C LEU A 169 15.07 -3.93 10.76
N GLU A 170 16.07 -4.80 10.58
CA GLU A 170 16.28 -6.01 11.38
C GLU A 170 15.09 -7.00 11.28
N GLU A 171 14.83 -7.76 12.34
CA GLU A 171 13.75 -8.75 12.41
C GLU A 171 12.41 -8.10 12.81
N ILE A 172 11.34 -8.48 12.10
CA ILE A 172 9.96 -8.09 12.41
C ILE A 172 9.13 -9.37 12.57
N GLN A 173 8.63 -9.60 13.78
CA GLN A 173 7.72 -10.71 14.05
C GLN A 173 6.31 -10.38 13.54
N ASN A 174 5.69 -11.32 12.81
CA ASN A 174 4.34 -11.21 12.26
C ASN A 174 4.10 -9.86 11.55
N PRO A 175 4.90 -9.52 10.51
CA PRO A 175 4.92 -8.18 9.93
C PRO A 175 3.56 -7.79 9.35
N THR A 176 3.11 -6.59 9.70
CA THR A 176 1.99 -5.87 9.07
C THR A 176 2.48 -4.54 8.51
N SER A 177 1.72 -3.91 7.62
CA SER A 177 2.07 -2.57 7.10
C SER A 177 2.30 -1.56 8.23
N ARG A 178 1.53 -1.66 9.33
CA ARG A 178 1.69 -0.79 10.50
C ARG A 178 2.98 -1.08 11.25
N LEU A 179 3.26 -2.34 11.56
CA LEU A 179 4.48 -2.75 12.27
C LEU A 179 5.74 -2.39 11.47
N ILE A 180 5.69 -2.50 10.14
CA ILE A 180 6.77 -2.07 9.26
C ILE A 180 7.01 -0.56 9.41
N LEU A 181 5.96 0.28 9.35
CA LEU A 181 6.11 1.73 9.53
C LEU A 181 6.63 2.10 10.92
N ASP A 182 6.14 1.44 11.97
CA ASP A 182 6.60 1.65 13.34
C ASP A 182 8.10 1.32 13.44
N LYS A 183 8.57 0.23 12.81
CA LYS A 183 10.00 -0.12 12.78
C LYS A 183 10.84 0.86 11.94
N VAL A 184 10.32 1.33 10.80
CA VAL A 184 10.99 2.39 10.01
C VAL A 184 11.18 3.64 10.87
N LYS A 185 10.17 4.04 11.64
CA LYS A 185 10.23 5.20 12.55
C LYS A 185 11.22 5.02 13.68
N GLU A 186 11.27 3.84 14.28
CA GLU A 186 12.25 3.50 15.31
C GLU A 186 13.68 3.68 14.78
N CYS A 187 13.96 3.16 13.59
CA CYS A 187 15.28 3.26 12.95
C CYS A 187 15.58 4.64 12.34
N ASN A 188 14.55 5.47 12.11
CA ASN A 188 14.65 6.80 11.49
C ASN A 188 13.79 7.79 12.29
N SER A 189 14.23 8.11 13.51
CA SER A 189 13.44 8.84 14.53
C SER A 189 12.89 10.19 14.10
N ASN A 190 13.47 10.85 13.08
CA ASN A 190 13.00 12.12 12.54
C ASN A 190 11.89 11.99 11.47
N LEU A 191 11.61 10.77 10.99
CA LEU A 191 10.57 10.51 10.00
C LEU A 191 9.18 10.79 10.58
N ASP A 192 8.32 11.50 9.86
CA ASP A 192 6.91 11.61 10.25
C ASP A 192 6.08 10.53 9.59
N ILE A 193 5.67 9.52 10.36
CA ILE A 193 4.88 8.39 9.84
C ILE A 193 3.49 8.78 9.35
N ASN A 194 2.99 9.96 9.73
CA ASN A 194 1.68 10.42 9.27
C ASN A 194 1.71 10.90 7.80
N GLU A 195 2.89 11.21 7.27
CA GLU A 195 3.11 11.73 5.91
C GLU A 195 3.53 10.61 4.93
N VAL A 196 3.64 9.37 5.39
CA VAL A 196 4.08 8.22 4.58
C VAL A 196 3.15 7.02 4.71
N GLU A 197 3.24 6.09 3.76
CA GLU A 197 2.46 4.86 3.71
C GLU A 197 3.26 3.70 3.10
N VAL A 198 2.76 2.48 3.28
CA VAL A 198 3.31 1.25 2.67
C VAL A 198 2.43 0.87 1.50
N ILE A 199 3.00 0.79 0.29
CA ILE A 199 2.21 0.50 -0.93
C ILE A 199 2.52 -0.85 -1.58
N ASN A 200 3.69 -1.43 -1.30
CA ASN A 200 4.08 -2.74 -1.82
C ASN A 200 4.94 -3.44 -0.76
N ALA A 201 4.37 -4.41 -0.05
CA ALA A 201 5.05 -5.15 1.00
C ALA A 201 4.98 -6.66 0.77
N ASN A 202 6.01 -7.34 1.23
CA ASN A 202 6.08 -8.78 1.37
C ASN A 202 6.88 -9.09 2.65
N TYR A 203 7.16 -10.36 2.88
CA TYR A 203 7.84 -10.85 4.08
C TYR A 203 9.37 -10.60 4.11
N LYS A 204 9.94 -9.90 3.14
CA LYS A 204 11.39 -9.57 3.09
C LYS A 204 11.67 -8.08 2.86
N ASN A 205 10.71 -7.34 2.32
CA ASN A 205 10.86 -5.93 1.98
C ASN A 205 9.52 -5.21 1.86
N ALA A 206 9.58 -3.89 1.98
CA ALA A 206 8.46 -3.00 1.74
C ALA A 206 8.90 -1.74 0.98
N LEU A 207 7.97 -1.14 0.25
CA LEU A 207 8.13 0.17 -0.37
C LEU A 207 7.36 1.20 0.45
N ILE A 208 8.11 2.12 1.07
CA ILE A 208 7.57 3.26 1.80
C ILE A 208 7.45 4.42 0.82
N LYS A 209 6.26 5.01 0.71
CA LYS A 209 5.99 6.12 -0.20
C LYS A 209 5.50 7.32 0.61
N ALA A 210 5.86 8.53 0.19
CA ALA A 210 5.16 9.72 0.66
C ALA A 210 3.68 9.65 0.23
N LYS A 211 2.76 10.00 1.13
CA LYS A 211 1.34 10.07 0.78
C LYS A 211 1.10 11.11 -0.31
N ASP A 212 0.07 10.93 -1.13
CA ASP A 212 -0.22 11.85 -2.23
C ASP A 212 -0.54 13.28 -1.76
N ASN A 213 -1.03 13.45 -0.54
CA ASN A 213 -1.30 14.74 0.10
C ASN A 213 -0.22 15.16 1.11
N SER A 214 0.93 14.50 1.11
CA SER A 214 2.06 14.83 1.97
C SER A 214 2.54 16.26 1.70
N LYS A 215 2.69 17.04 2.76
CA LYS A 215 3.27 18.39 2.70
C LYS A 215 4.76 18.39 3.01
N LYS A 216 5.27 17.27 3.53
CA LYS A 216 6.63 17.18 4.10
C LYS A 216 7.61 16.42 3.22
N TYR A 217 7.13 15.35 2.59
CA TYR A 217 7.95 14.40 1.83
C TYR A 217 7.44 14.19 0.42
N GLU A 218 8.35 13.81 -0.48
CA GLU A 218 8.06 13.27 -1.81
C GLU A 218 8.89 12.00 -2.05
N GLY A 219 8.53 11.24 -3.08
CA GLY A 219 9.27 10.04 -3.48
C GLY A 219 8.93 8.78 -2.69
N GLN A 220 9.79 7.77 -2.83
CA GLN A 220 9.62 6.45 -2.25
C GLN A 220 10.95 5.78 -1.95
N VAL A 221 10.98 4.95 -0.92
CA VAL A 221 12.18 4.25 -0.46
C VAL A 221 11.85 2.79 -0.19
N LYS A 222 12.65 1.89 -0.76
CA LYS A 222 12.58 0.46 -0.44
C LYS A 222 13.35 0.19 0.85
N VAL A 223 12.71 -0.52 1.77
CA VAL A 223 13.29 -1.03 3.02
C VAL A 223 13.28 -2.56 3.01
N THR A 224 14.23 -3.16 3.72
CA THR A 224 14.37 -4.63 3.85
C THR A 224 14.34 -5.03 5.32
N PHE A 225 13.87 -6.24 5.57
CA PHE A 225 13.79 -6.81 6.92
C PHE A 225 13.77 -8.33 6.85
N ASN A 226 14.11 -8.96 7.97
CA ASN A 226 13.86 -10.38 8.17
C ASN A 226 12.47 -10.52 8.80
N SER A 227 11.68 -11.49 8.36
CA SER A 227 10.40 -11.77 9.00
C SER A 227 10.44 -13.12 9.68
N ASN A 228 9.76 -13.18 10.81
CA ASN A 228 9.51 -14.40 11.56
C ASN A 228 8.01 -14.48 11.83
N ILE A 229 7.36 -15.56 11.41
CA ILE A 229 5.92 -15.73 11.58
C ILE A 229 5.66 -16.85 12.57
N ILE A 230 5.11 -16.44 13.72
CA ILE A 230 4.68 -17.33 14.78
C ILE A 230 3.18 -17.12 14.94
N ILE A 231 2.41 -18.14 14.58
CA ILE A 231 0.96 -18.07 14.59
C ILE A 231 0.45 -18.60 15.92
N ASN A 232 -0.31 -17.76 16.62
CA ASN A 232 -1.03 -18.17 17.81
C ASN A 232 -2.29 -18.94 17.40
N ILE A 233 -2.40 -20.18 17.86
CA ILE A 233 -3.51 -21.06 17.52
C ILE A 233 -4.87 -20.46 17.87
N LYS A 234 -4.95 -19.66 18.95
CA LYS A 234 -6.20 -19.01 19.36
C LYS A 234 -6.72 -18.03 18.31
N ASP A 235 -5.85 -17.47 17.49
CA ASP A 235 -6.21 -16.45 16.50
C ASP A 235 -6.76 -17.08 15.20
N ILE A 236 -6.53 -18.39 14.98
CA ILE A 236 -6.84 -19.08 13.72
C ILE A 236 -7.78 -20.29 13.88
N ALA A 237 -8.12 -20.68 15.11
CA ALA A 237 -9.07 -21.75 15.38
C ALA A 237 -10.52 -21.25 15.22
N GLU A 238 -11.40 -22.07 14.63
CA GLU A 238 -12.78 -21.69 14.27
C GLU A 238 -13.65 -21.19 15.46
N ASN A 239 -13.23 -21.43 16.71
CA ASN A 239 -13.93 -20.99 17.92
C ASN A 239 -13.04 -20.23 18.93
N GLY A 240 -11.83 -19.81 18.54
CA GLY A 240 -10.89 -19.11 19.44
C GLY A 240 -10.40 -19.93 20.65
N LYS A 241 -10.72 -21.23 20.71
CA LYS A 241 -10.27 -22.16 21.75
C LYS A 241 -9.09 -22.95 21.23
N THR A 242 -8.08 -23.17 22.09
CA THR A 242 -7.04 -24.18 21.85
C THR A 242 -7.68 -25.55 22.00
N GLU A 243 -8.40 -25.98 20.97
CA GLU A 243 -9.13 -27.24 21.01
C GLU A 243 -8.15 -28.40 20.97
N THR A 244 -8.21 -29.23 22.00
CA THR A 244 -7.60 -30.54 21.99
C THR A 244 -8.55 -31.49 21.27
N LYS A 245 -8.07 -32.16 20.23
CA LYS A 245 -8.85 -33.19 19.53
C LYS A 245 -8.60 -34.54 20.13
N TYR A 246 -9.65 -35.37 20.09
CA TYR A 246 -9.65 -36.64 20.77
C TYR A 246 -10.43 -37.65 19.95
N ALA A 247 -9.89 -38.86 19.83
CA ALA A 247 -10.62 -40.02 19.35
C ALA A 247 -10.44 -41.16 20.34
N LYS A 248 -11.54 -41.84 20.69
CA LYS A 248 -11.50 -43.00 21.59
C LYS A 248 -12.52 -44.04 21.19
N VAL A 249 -12.07 -45.29 21.21
CA VAL A 249 -12.93 -46.44 20.94
C VAL A 249 -12.70 -47.55 21.95
N GLU A 250 -13.80 -48.18 22.32
CA GLU A 250 -13.85 -49.42 23.07
C GLU A 250 -14.62 -50.44 22.24
N ALA A 251 -14.00 -51.58 21.93
CA ALA A 251 -14.57 -52.59 21.07
C ALA A 251 -14.90 -53.88 21.82
N TYR A 252 -16.09 -54.42 21.55
CA TYR A 252 -16.61 -55.68 22.06
C TYR A 252 -17.20 -56.47 20.90
N ASN A 253 -16.62 -57.64 20.59
CA ASN A 253 -17.07 -58.53 19.52
C ASN A 253 -17.38 -57.81 18.17
N SER A 254 -16.59 -56.79 17.84
CA SER A 254 -16.80 -55.93 16.67
C SER A 254 -15.58 -55.04 16.45
N THR A 255 -15.54 -54.37 15.30
CA THR A 255 -14.62 -53.26 15.04
C THR A 255 -15.32 -51.94 15.36
N GLN A 256 -14.68 -51.09 16.14
CA GLN A 256 -15.12 -49.73 16.45
C GLN A 256 -14.12 -48.72 15.91
N ASN A 257 -14.62 -47.59 15.42
CA ASN A 257 -13.82 -46.51 14.86
C ASN A 257 -14.33 -45.17 15.37
N ASP A 258 -13.40 -44.28 15.71
CA ASP A 258 -13.68 -42.89 16.05
C ASP A 258 -12.64 -41.99 15.39
N GLN A 259 -13.05 -40.79 15.02
CA GLN A 259 -12.19 -39.81 14.40
C GLN A 259 -12.68 -38.40 14.74
N ASP A 260 -11.72 -37.50 14.88
CA ASP A 260 -11.98 -36.08 15.08
C ASP A 260 -10.97 -35.27 14.27
N ASP A 261 -11.34 -34.05 13.91
CA ASP A 261 -10.46 -33.18 13.16
C ASP A 261 -10.50 -31.71 13.62
N LEU A 262 -9.34 -31.08 13.45
CA LEU A 262 -9.11 -29.67 13.71
C LEU A 262 -8.63 -29.00 12.45
N THR A 263 -9.32 -27.95 12.04
CA THR A 263 -8.94 -27.13 10.90
C THR A 263 -8.45 -25.78 11.39
N PHE A 264 -7.30 -25.36 10.88
CA PHE A 264 -6.69 -24.06 11.12
C PHE A 264 -6.68 -23.30 9.80
N THR A 265 -7.21 -22.08 9.79
CA THR A 265 -7.20 -21.23 8.60
C THR A 265 -6.38 -19.97 8.87
N TYR A 266 -5.21 -19.87 8.24
CA TYR A 266 -4.35 -18.70 8.33
C TYR A 266 -4.49 -17.82 7.08
N LYS A 267 -4.76 -16.53 7.29
CA LYS A 267 -4.84 -15.52 6.24
C LYS A 267 -3.55 -14.68 6.27
N PRO A 268 -2.62 -14.89 5.32
CA PRO A 268 -1.34 -14.19 5.33
C PRO A 268 -1.54 -12.71 4.98
N GLU A 269 -0.94 -11.81 5.76
CA GLU A 269 -1.03 -10.35 5.60
C GLU A 269 -0.73 -9.89 4.16
N PHE A 270 0.38 -10.35 3.58
CA PHE A 270 0.81 -9.98 2.22
C PHE A 270 0.38 -11.00 1.15
N GLY A 271 -0.52 -11.89 1.53
CA GLY A 271 -1.07 -12.94 0.69
C GLY A 271 -0.21 -14.19 0.50
N THR A 272 -0.86 -15.23 -0.03
CA THR A 272 -0.35 -16.60 -0.18
C THR A 272 0.84 -16.65 -1.12
N SER A 273 0.80 -15.95 -2.26
CA SER A 273 1.93 -15.92 -3.19
C SER A 273 3.19 -15.33 -2.54
N ALA A 274 3.06 -14.24 -1.78
CA ALA A 274 4.19 -13.67 -1.05
C ALA A 274 4.68 -14.60 0.06
N LEU A 275 3.76 -15.30 0.74
CA LEU A 275 4.08 -16.27 1.78
C LEU A 275 4.92 -17.44 1.23
N LEU A 276 4.47 -18.07 0.15
CA LEU A 276 5.13 -19.24 -0.45
C LEU A 276 6.51 -18.90 -1.03
N ASN A 277 6.70 -17.65 -1.47
CA ASN A 277 8.00 -17.17 -1.91
C ASN A 277 8.97 -16.91 -0.75
N ALA A 278 8.46 -16.62 0.44
CA ALA A 278 9.27 -16.27 1.60
C ALA A 278 9.50 -17.44 2.57
N TYR A 279 8.61 -18.44 2.55
CA TYR A 279 8.61 -19.57 3.47
C TYR A 279 8.49 -20.88 2.70
N LYS A 280 9.13 -21.95 3.17
CA LYS A 280 9.12 -23.29 2.55
C LYS A 280 8.12 -24.28 3.18
N GLY A 281 7.61 -23.96 4.37
CA GLY A 281 6.72 -24.83 5.13
C GLY A 281 6.37 -24.24 6.48
N ALA A 282 5.89 -25.11 7.36
CA ALA A 282 5.54 -24.78 8.73
C ALA A 282 6.02 -25.87 9.70
N LYS A 283 6.42 -25.44 10.88
CA LYS A 283 6.76 -26.26 12.04
C LYS A 283 5.63 -26.24 13.04
N PHE A 284 5.16 -27.40 13.42
CA PHE A 284 4.11 -27.62 14.40
C PHE A 284 4.73 -28.13 15.68
N LYS A 285 4.43 -27.47 16.80
CA LYS A 285 4.66 -28.03 18.13
C LYS A 285 3.33 -28.56 18.63
N PHE A 286 3.33 -29.79 19.14
CA PHE A 286 2.11 -30.42 19.62
C PHE A 286 2.37 -31.28 20.85
N SER A 287 1.35 -31.35 21.68
CA SER A 287 1.32 -32.14 22.90
C SER A 287 0.07 -33.00 22.94
N GLY A 288 0.08 -34.04 23.75
CA GLY A 288 -1.01 -35.01 23.73
C GLY A 288 -0.75 -36.26 24.54
N LYS A 289 -1.62 -37.23 24.30
CA LYS A 289 -1.55 -38.56 24.92
C LYS A 289 -2.07 -39.61 23.95
N GLY A 290 -1.49 -40.80 23.99
CA GLY A 290 -1.97 -41.94 23.23
C GLY A 290 -1.92 -43.22 24.05
N TYR A 291 -2.82 -44.15 23.76
CA TYR A 291 -2.81 -45.47 24.36
C TYR A 291 -3.35 -46.53 23.39
N VAL A 292 -2.71 -47.70 23.46
CA VAL A 292 -3.10 -48.97 22.83
C VAL A 292 -3.04 -50.05 23.91
N TYR A 293 -3.87 -51.09 23.75
CA TYR A 293 -4.03 -52.30 24.59
C TYR A 293 -3.19 -52.46 25.89
N ASP A 294 -3.85 -52.81 27.01
CA ASP A 294 -3.32 -53.33 28.30
C ASP A 294 -2.22 -52.50 29.00
N SER A 295 -1.83 -51.36 28.42
CA SER A 295 -1.13 -50.30 29.14
C SER A 295 -2.17 -49.31 29.67
N SER A 296 -2.45 -49.37 30.97
CA SER A 296 -3.04 -48.24 31.70
C SER A 296 -2.14 -46.98 31.64
N ASN A 297 -0.92 -47.14 31.14
CA ASN A 297 0.07 -46.10 30.99
C ASN A 297 -0.19 -45.32 29.70
N GLU A 298 -0.94 -44.23 29.84
CA GLU A 298 -0.99 -43.17 28.83
C GLU A 298 0.44 -42.77 28.43
N LYS A 299 0.78 -42.91 27.15
CA LYS A 299 2.05 -42.40 26.63
C LYS A 299 1.86 -40.91 26.38
N ALA A 300 2.57 -40.08 27.13
CA ALA A 300 2.65 -38.65 26.85
C ALA A 300 3.25 -38.44 25.44
N ILE A 301 2.70 -37.47 24.72
CA ILE A 301 3.17 -37.00 23.44
C ILE A 301 3.57 -35.53 23.65
N ASP A 302 4.82 -35.21 23.37
CA ASP A 302 5.34 -33.85 23.33
C ASP A 302 6.43 -33.84 22.26
N ASP A 303 6.13 -33.25 21.11
CA ASP A 303 6.99 -33.35 19.93
C ASP A 303 6.81 -32.14 18.99
N SER A 304 7.66 -32.08 17.97
CA SER A 304 7.53 -31.10 16.89
C SER A 304 7.78 -31.73 15.54
N ILE A 305 7.05 -31.26 14.53
CA ILE A 305 7.19 -31.75 13.16
C ILE A 305 7.21 -30.60 12.17
N GLU A 306 7.91 -30.78 11.06
CA GLU A 306 7.98 -29.82 9.96
C GLU A 306 7.27 -30.38 8.74
N ILE A 307 6.32 -29.63 8.18
CA ILE A 307 5.63 -29.96 6.93
C ILE A 307 5.92 -28.89 5.88
N LEU A 308 6.47 -29.31 4.75
CA LEU A 308 6.75 -28.44 3.61
C LEU A 308 5.48 -28.21 2.78
N TRP A 309 5.40 -27.08 2.06
CA TRP A 309 4.21 -26.76 1.24
C TRP A 309 3.91 -27.78 0.14
N ASN A 310 4.93 -28.50 -0.34
CA ASN A 310 4.78 -29.54 -1.35
C ASN A 310 4.36 -30.90 -0.76
N GLN A 311 4.33 -31.04 0.57
CA GLN A 311 3.87 -32.24 1.26
C GLN A 311 2.39 -32.10 1.60
N LYS A 312 1.55 -32.99 1.06
CA LYS A 312 0.10 -32.96 1.30
C LYS A 312 -0.28 -33.41 2.71
N GLU A 313 0.41 -34.42 3.23
CA GLU A 313 0.10 -35.05 4.52
C GLU A 313 1.36 -35.60 5.17
N MET A 314 1.37 -35.61 6.51
CA MET A 314 2.43 -36.17 7.34
C MET A 314 1.84 -36.81 8.60
N THR A 315 2.37 -37.97 9.00
CA THR A 315 1.99 -38.61 10.26
C THR A 315 2.67 -37.92 11.43
N LEU A 316 1.87 -37.42 12.37
CA LEU A 316 2.34 -36.86 13.65
C LEU A 316 2.70 -37.99 14.63
N LYS A 317 1.78 -38.96 14.75
CA LYS A 317 1.93 -40.11 15.63
C LYS A 317 1.14 -41.28 15.09
N ASN A 318 1.68 -42.48 15.26
CA ASN A 318 0.99 -43.73 14.98
C ASN A 318 1.50 -44.77 15.98
N ASP A 319 0.60 -45.55 16.55
CA ASP A 319 0.93 -46.69 17.40
C ASP A 319 -0.13 -47.77 17.21
N GLU A 320 0.29 -49.03 17.29
CA GLU A 320 -0.58 -50.17 17.07
C GLU A 320 -0.22 -51.34 17.98
N TYR A 321 -1.26 -52.07 18.39
CA TYR A 321 -1.15 -53.37 19.02
C TYR A 321 -1.74 -54.43 18.08
N PRO A 322 -0.91 -55.26 17.43
CA PRO A 322 -1.36 -56.25 16.45
C PRO A 322 -1.62 -57.62 17.08
N GLY A 323 -2.45 -57.68 18.14
CA GLY A 323 -2.76 -58.95 18.80
C GLY A 323 -3.55 -59.91 17.88
N SER A 324 -3.36 -61.21 18.09
CA SER A 324 -3.95 -62.27 17.25
C SER A 324 -5.47 -62.41 17.41
N VAL A 325 -6.01 -61.97 18.56
CA VAL A 325 -7.44 -62.09 18.89
C VAL A 325 -8.12 -60.72 18.94
N ASN A 326 -7.39 -59.72 19.44
CA ASN A 326 -7.80 -58.33 19.53
C ASN A 326 -6.67 -57.47 18.99
N TRP A 327 -6.99 -56.43 18.24
CA TRP A 327 -6.01 -55.44 17.80
C TRP A 327 -6.58 -54.05 18.00
N ASN A 328 -5.70 -53.06 18.14
CA ASN A 328 -6.09 -51.66 18.16
C ASN A 328 -4.96 -50.77 17.70
N LYS A 329 -5.31 -49.57 17.28
CA LYS A 329 -4.37 -48.57 16.79
C LYS A 329 -4.95 -47.18 16.97
N TYR A 330 -4.06 -46.22 17.08
CA TYR A 330 -4.41 -44.83 16.89
C TYR A 330 -3.42 -44.18 15.95
N SER A 331 -3.86 -43.13 15.29
CA SER A 331 -2.99 -42.29 14.48
C SER A 331 -3.42 -40.85 14.53
N SER A 332 -2.46 -39.96 14.30
CA SER A 332 -2.71 -38.57 14.00
C SER A 332 -1.88 -38.15 12.81
N ASN A 333 -2.55 -37.46 11.88
CA ASN A 333 -1.94 -36.92 10.68
C ASN A 333 -2.20 -35.43 10.61
N ILE A 334 -1.27 -34.69 10.03
CA ILE A 334 -1.46 -33.31 9.63
C ILE A 334 -1.41 -33.22 8.12
N SER A 335 -2.31 -32.44 7.55
CA SER A 335 -2.31 -32.10 6.13
C SER A 335 -2.29 -30.59 5.96
N ASN A 336 -1.73 -30.14 4.84
CA ASN A 336 -1.78 -28.74 4.44
C ASN A 336 -2.43 -28.58 3.06
N SER A 337 -3.09 -27.46 2.85
CA SER A 337 -3.59 -27.03 1.55
C SER A 337 -3.52 -25.51 1.43
N ILE A 338 -3.41 -25.02 0.19
CA ILE A 338 -3.31 -23.60 -0.11
C ILE A 338 -4.51 -23.25 -0.99
N ASN A 339 -5.33 -22.30 -0.54
CA ASN A 339 -6.39 -21.75 -1.36
C ASN A 339 -5.96 -20.38 -1.89
N HIS A 340 -5.48 -20.35 -3.14
CA HIS A 340 -5.09 -19.10 -3.78
C HIS A 340 -6.26 -18.13 -3.99
N GLY A 341 -7.48 -18.64 -4.20
CA GLY A 341 -8.66 -17.80 -4.43
C GLY A 341 -9.11 -17.05 -3.17
N GLU A 342 -9.02 -17.69 -2.01
CA GLU A 342 -9.40 -17.11 -0.72
C GLU A 342 -8.23 -16.51 0.05
N ASN A 343 -7.02 -16.57 -0.53
CA ASN A 343 -5.79 -16.06 0.05
C ASN A 343 -5.53 -16.63 1.47
N ASN A 344 -5.70 -17.94 1.65
CA ASN A 344 -5.49 -18.62 2.92
C ASN A 344 -4.64 -19.89 2.79
N VAL A 345 -4.05 -20.28 3.92
CA VAL A 345 -3.40 -21.56 4.14
C VAL A 345 -4.23 -22.33 5.16
N ILE A 346 -4.57 -23.57 4.82
CA ILE A 346 -5.39 -24.43 5.65
C ILE A 346 -4.53 -25.59 6.13
N TRP A 347 -4.53 -25.82 7.44
CA TRP A 347 -3.98 -27.04 8.02
C TRP A 347 -5.08 -27.84 8.67
N LYS A 348 -5.11 -29.14 8.40
CA LYS A 348 -6.06 -30.06 9.00
C LYS A 348 -5.32 -31.14 9.78
N VAL A 349 -5.51 -31.16 11.09
CA VAL A 349 -5.04 -32.22 11.98
C VAL A 349 -6.18 -33.21 12.17
N LYS A 350 -5.96 -34.45 11.78
CA LYS A 350 -6.88 -35.55 11.99
C LYS A 350 -6.34 -36.45 13.09
N VAL A 351 -7.20 -36.86 14.00
CA VAL A 351 -6.94 -37.96 14.94
C VAL A 351 -7.91 -39.09 14.66
N SER A 352 -7.44 -40.33 14.75
CA SER A 352 -8.31 -41.50 14.61
C SER A 352 -7.89 -42.61 15.55
N ALA A 353 -8.88 -43.35 16.06
CA ALA A 353 -8.70 -44.52 16.87
C ALA A 353 -9.55 -45.66 16.31
N THR A 354 -8.95 -46.85 16.23
CA THR A 354 -9.64 -48.07 15.79
C THR A 354 -9.32 -49.19 16.75
N ALA A 355 -10.33 -49.94 17.15
CA ALA A 355 -10.17 -51.13 17.98
C ALA A 355 -11.06 -52.26 17.46
N TYR A 356 -10.55 -53.48 17.54
CA TYR A 356 -11.26 -54.71 17.25
C TYR A 356 -11.08 -55.69 18.40
N ALA A 357 -12.17 -56.34 18.77
CA ALA A 357 -12.16 -57.48 19.69
C ALA A 357 -13.00 -58.63 19.13
N SER A 358 -12.50 -59.87 19.21
CA SER A 358 -13.26 -61.05 18.79
C SER A 358 -14.27 -61.52 19.86
N TRP A 359 -15.24 -62.35 19.48
CA TRP A 359 -16.16 -62.99 20.43
C TRP A 359 -15.51 -64.03 21.35
N ILE A 360 -14.33 -64.57 21.00
CA ILE A 360 -13.74 -65.75 21.66
C ILE A 360 -13.02 -65.39 22.97
N ASN A 361 -12.73 -64.10 23.20
CA ASN A 361 -12.08 -63.61 24.40
C ASN A 361 -12.89 -62.45 24.98
N ALA A 362 -13.27 -62.52 26.27
CA ALA A 362 -13.98 -61.45 26.98
C ALA A 362 -13.14 -60.16 27.19
N TYR A 363 -11.95 -60.08 26.59
CA TYR A 363 -11.07 -58.92 26.69
C TYR A 363 -11.57 -57.84 25.72
N TRP A 364 -11.97 -56.71 26.27
CA TRP A 364 -12.29 -55.48 25.54
C TRP A 364 -11.02 -54.91 24.92
N SER A 365 -11.13 -54.34 23.71
CA SER A 365 -10.01 -53.69 23.03
C SER A 365 -10.19 -52.17 23.09
N TYR A 366 -9.10 -51.45 23.38
CA TYR A 366 -9.14 -50.03 23.67
C TYR A 366 -8.03 -49.27 22.94
N ALA A 367 -8.41 -48.19 22.26
CA ALA A 367 -7.48 -47.25 21.67
C ALA A 367 -8.00 -45.83 21.80
N GLY A 368 -7.06 -44.90 21.91
CA GLY A 368 -7.39 -43.50 21.85
C GLY A 368 -6.17 -42.61 21.79
N ILE A 369 -6.42 -41.42 21.28
CA ILE A 369 -5.41 -40.41 21.06
C ILE A 369 -6.02 -39.05 21.34
N GLN A 370 -5.22 -38.22 21.98
CA GLN A 370 -5.49 -36.83 22.29
C GLN A 370 -4.36 -35.99 21.71
N ILE A 371 -4.65 -35.00 20.87
CA ILE A 371 -3.65 -34.09 20.29
C ILE A 371 -4.10 -32.64 20.47
N LYS A 372 -3.16 -31.81 20.90
CA LYS A 372 -3.26 -30.36 20.99
C LYS A 372 -2.10 -29.76 20.21
N VAL A 373 -2.40 -28.88 19.25
CA VAL A 373 -1.37 -28.07 18.60
C VAL A 373 -1.10 -26.86 19.48
N ASP A 374 0.16 -26.66 19.87
CA ASP A 374 0.57 -25.59 20.77
C ASP A 374 0.99 -24.33 20.01
N SER A 375 1.72 -24.49 18.90
CA SER A 375 2.15 -23.36 18.05
C SER A 375 2.44 -23.79 16.63
N ILE A 376 2.30 -22.84 15.70
CA ILE A 376 2.74 -22.98 14.30
C ILE A 376 3.77 -21.88 14.03
N GLU A 377 4.95 -22.28 13.56
CA GLU A 377 6.03 -21.38 13.17
C GLU A 377 6.33 -21.59 11.68
N LEU A 378 6.39 -20.53 10.89
CA LEU A 378 6.68 -20.68 9.46
C LEU A 378 8.18 -20.80 9.22
N LEU A 379 8.55 -21.74 8.36
CA LEU A 379 9.95 -22.06 8.05
C LEU A 379 10.44 -21.19 6.90
N PRO A 380 11.46 -20.33 7.08
CA PRO A 380 11.96 -19.47 6.01
C PRO A 380 12.44 -20.26 4.79
N ALA A 381 12.20 -19.72 3.60
CA ALA A 381 12.85 -20.16 2.37
C ALA A 381 14.27 -19.58 2.37
N ASN A 382 15.27 -20.47 2.46
CA ASN A 382 16.70 -20.15 2.46
C ASN A 382 17.08 -19.18 1.32
#